data_AF-A0A7Y7N160-F1
#
_entry.id   AF-A0A7Y7N160-F1
#
_cell.length_a   1.000
_cell.length_b   1.000
_cell.length_c   1.000
_cell.angle_alpha   90.00
_cell.angle_beta   90.00
_cell.angle_gamma   90.00
#
_symmetry.space_group_name_H-M   'P 1'
#
loop_
_entity.id
_entity.type
_entity.pdbx_description
1 polymer ?
#
loop_
_entity_poly.entity_id
_entity_poly.type
_entity_poly.pdbx_seq_one_letter_code
_entity_poly.pdbx_strand_id
1 'polypeptide(L)'
;MKLFFASDLHGSLPATEKVLELYQASGAQYLVLLGDTLNHGPRNPIPEGYNPPAVAEKLNAFSQEIIAVRGNCDSEVDQMLLSFPMMMDYSWVLLESGQRIFLTHGHLYNTTKRPALKAGDILAHGHTHIPVAEYQDEIFIFNPSSVTFPREGHAASYGLYEDNTFKVISLEGDLIVSGQL
;
A
#
# COMPACT_ATOMS: atom_id res chain seq x y z
N MET A 1 16.75 0.24 -6.98
CA MET A 1 15.31 0.58 -7.10
C MET A 1 14.79 1.24 -5.82
N LYS A 2 13.88 2.23 -5.93
CA LYS A 2 13.16 2.84 -4.79
C LYS A 2 11.65 2.80 -5.02
N LEU A 3 10.89 2.25 -4.06
CA LEU A 3 9.43 2.09 -4.15
C LEU A 3 8.73 2.79 -2.99
N PHE A 4 7.58 3.39 -3.28
CA PHE A 4 6.69 3.97 -2.28
C PHE A 4 5.45 3.09 -2.14
N PHE A 5 4.98 2.85 -0.92
CA PHE A 5 3.79 2.04 -0.67
C PHE A 5 2.74 2.86 0.07
N ALA A 6 1.50 2.78 -0.37
CA ALA A 6 0.34 3.26 0.36
C ALA A 6 -0.75 2.19 0.34
N SER A 7 -1.61 2.19 1.35
CA SER A 7 -2.72 1.26 1.47
C SER A 7 -3.91 1.95 2.14
N ASP A 8 -5.11 1.46 1.84
CA ASP A 8 -6.33 1.81 2.56
C ASP A 8 -6.58 3.34 2.55
N LEU A 9 -6.51 3.94 1.35
CA LEU A 9 -6.80 5.36 1.11
C LEU A 9 -8.27 5.69 1.42
N HIS A 10 -9.17 4.75 1.12
CA HIS A 10 -10.60 4.82 1.42
C HIS A 10 -11.28 6.11 0.91
N GLY A 11 -10.81 6.66 -0.21
CA GLY A 11 -11.37 7.87 -0.81
C GLY A 11 -11.15 9.16 0.00
N SER A 12 -10.25 9.16 0.99
CA SER A 12 -9.87 10.40 1.69
C SER A 12 -9.00 11.27 0.79
N LEU A 13 -9.53 12.43 0.37
CA LEU A 13 -8.79 13.36 -0.46
C LEU A 13 -7.58 13.98 0.27
N PRO A 14 -7.67 14.48 1.51
CA PRO A 14 -6.52 15.05 2.21
C PRO A 14 -5.38 14.04 2.41
N ALA A 15 -5.71 12.79 2.78
CA ALA A 15 -4.71 11.73 2.92
C ALA A 15 -4.04 11.41 1.57
N THR A 16 -4.83 11.33 0.50
CA THR A 16 -4.30 11.08 -0.86
C THR A 16 -3.37 12.20 -1.32
N GLU A 17 -3.75 13.47 -1.13
CA GLU A 17 -2.89 14.61 -1.48
C GLU A 17 -1.58 14.58 -0.70
N LYS A 18 -1.64 14.24 0.60
CA LYS A 18 -0.43 14.10 1.42
C LYS A 18 0.46 12.96 0.96
N VAL A 19 -0.12 11.80 0.63
CA VAL A 19 0.61 10.66 0.07
C VAL A 19 1.31 11.02 -1.23
N LEU A 20 0.63 11.74 -2.14
CA LEU A 20 1.22 12.14 -3.43
C LEU A 20 2.36 13.15 -3.24
N GLU A 21 2.22 14.11 -2.30
CA GLU A 21 3.30 15.03 -1.93
C GLU A 21 4.53 14.26 -1.42
N LEU A 22 4.33 13.33 -0.48
CA LEU A 22 5.39 12.51 0.10
C LEU A 22 6.03 11.57 -0.95
N TYR A 23 5.22 11.00 -1.84
CA TYR A 23 5.69 10.18 -2.94
C TYR A 23 6.65 10.96 -3.84
N GLN A 24 6.23 12.14 -4.32
CA GLN A 24 7.07 13.00 -5.15
C GLN A 24 8.35 13.42 -4.42
N ALA A 25 8.24 13.84 -3.15
CA ALA A 25 9.38 14.25 -2.34
C ALA A 25 10.37 13.10 -2.08
N SER A 26 9.89 11.85 -2.04
CA SER A 26 10.73 10.68 -1.78
C SER A 26 11.69 10.34 -2.93
N GLY A 27 11.36 10.76 -4.17
CA GLY A 27 12.07 10.35 -5.38
C GLY A 27 11.91 8.86 -5.72
N ALA A 28 10.90 8.18 -5.17
CA ALA A 28 10.56 6.82 -5.56
C ALA A 28 10.13 6.77 -7.03
N GLN A 29 10.41 5.64 -7.69
CA GLN A 29 10.11 5.46 -9.12
C GLN A 29 8.68 5.00 -9.38
N TYR A 30 8.09 4.31 -8.40
CA TYR A 30 6.74 3.76 -8.49
C TYR A 30 5.99 3.93 -7.16
N LEU A 31 4.70 4.23 -7.29
CA LEU A 31 3.71 4.24 -6.21
C LEU A 31 2.95 2.92 -6.20
N VAL A 32 3.17 2.12 -5.18
CA VAL A 32 2.50 0.84 -4.95
C VAL A 32 1.27 1.04 -4.09
N LEU A 33 0.08 0.76 -4.64
CA LEU A 33 -1.20 0.83 -3.93
C LEU A 33 -1.67 -0.57 -3.53
N LEU A 34 -1.76 -0.83 -2.23
CA LEU A 34 -2.13 -2.15 -1.69
C LEU A 34 -3.65 -2.32 -1.50
N GLY A 35 -4.48 -1.60 -2.26
CA GLY A 35 -5.94 -1.76 -2.29
C GLY A 35 -6.73 -0.85 -1.36
N ASP A 36 -8.05 -0.94 -1.44
CA ASP A 36 -9.05 -0.11 -0.75
C ASP A 36 -8.83 1.38 -1.06
N THR A 37 -8.96 1.70 -2.35
CA THR A 37 -8.50 2.98 -2.93
C THR A 37 -9.56 4.07 -2.80
N LEU A 38 -10.78 3.81 -3.27
CA LEU A 38 -11.82 4.83 -3.42
C LEU A 38 -12.97 4.67 -2.44
N ASN A 39 -13.48 3.45 -2.27
CA ASN A 39 -14.62 3.19 -1.38
C ASN A 39 -14.19 3.23 0.09
N HIS A 40 -14.94 3.94 0.93
CA HIS A 40 -14.65 4.00 2.37
C HIS A 40 -14.83 2.66 3.09
N GLY A 41 -15.63 1.75 2.53
CA GLY A 41 -15.95 0.46 3.13
C GLY A 41 -17.11 0.56 4.12
N PRO A 42 -18.19 -0.25 3.98
CA PRO A 42 -19.40 -0.14 4.80
C PRO A 42 -19.22 -0.31 6.32
N ARG A 43 -18.08 -0.88 6.74
CA ARG A 43 -17.75 -1.12 8.15
C ARG A 43 -16.94 0.02 8.79
N ASN A 44 -16.48 0.98 7.98
CA ASN A 44 -15.70 2.12 8.44
C ASN A 44 -16.58 3.37 8.49
N PRO A 45 -16.25 4.34 9.37
CA PRO A 45 -16.84 5.68 9.27
C PRO A 45 -16.49 6.33 7.93
N ILE A 46 -17.23 7.36 7.54
CA ILE A 46 -16.84 8.21 6.40
C ILE A 46 -15.54 8.93 6.79
N PRO A 47 -14.45 8.81 6.02
CA PRO A 47 -13.18 9.44 6.37
C PRO A 47 -13.25 10.96 6.18
N GLU A 48 -12.32 11.66 6.83
CA GLU A 48 -12.15 13.09 6.61
C GLU A 48 -11.89 13.39 5.14
N GLY A 49 -12.61 14.38 4.61
CA GLY A 49 -12.49 14.80 3.22
C GLY A 49 -12.82 13.70 2.20
N TYR A 50 -13.73 12.77 2.53
CA TYR A 50 -14.16 11.71 1.61
C TYR A 50 -14.65 12.28 0.27
N ASN A 51 -13.88 12.06 -0.80
CA ASN A 51 -14.19 12.52 -2.15
C ASN A 51 -13.56 11.58 -3.20
N PRO A 52 -14.16 10.41 -3.44
CA PRO A 52 -13.61 9.42 -4.38
C PRO A 52 -13.37 9.93 -5.80
N PRO A 53 -14.25 10.74 -6.42
CA PRO A 53 -13.99 11.30 -7.75
C PRO A 53 -12.72 12.17 -7.80
N ALA A 54 -12.49 13.02 -6.79
CA ALA A 54 -11.29 13.86 -6.74
C ALA A 54 -10.03 13.03 -6.47
N VAL A 55 -10.12 12.01 -5.62
CA VAL A 55 -9.03 11.04 -5.39
C VAL A 55 -8.65 10.34 -6.71
N ALA A 56 -9.63 9.88 -7.48
CA ALA A 56 -9.39 9.26 -8.78
C ALA A 56 -8.70 10.22 -9.77
N GLU A 57 -9.14 11.48 -9.86
CA GLU A 57 -8.50 12.50 -10.70
C GLU A 57 -7.02 12.69 -10.32
N LYS A 58 -6.72 12.82 -9.02
CA LYS A 58 -5.35 13.00 -8.52
C LYS A 58 -4.47 11.78 -8.81
N LEU A 59 -4.95 10.57 -8.56
CA LEU A 59 -4.19 9.34 -8.82
C LEU A 59 -3.96 9.12 -10.32
N ASN A 60 -4.92 9.47 -11.18
CA ASN A 60 -4.81 9.31 -12.63
C ASN A 60 -3.65 10.12 -13.24
N ALA A 61 -3.28 11.24 -12.61
CA ALA A 61 -2.10 12.03 -13.01
C ALA A 61 -0.78 11.25 -12.86
N PHE A 62 -0.76 10.18 -12.05
CA PHE A 62 0.39 9.30 -11.81
C PHE A 62 0.18 7.89 -12.37
N SER A 63 -0.80 7.70 -13.26
CA SER A 63 -1.21 6.37 -13.76
C SER A 63 -0.08 5.52 -14.36
N GLN A 64 0.94 6.15 -14.95
CA GLN A 64 2.11 5.46 -15.53
C GLN A 64 3.13 4.98 -14.49
N GLU A 65 3.00 5.44 -13.24
CA GLU A 65 3.92 5.17 -12.13
C GLU A 65 3.27 4.31 -11.05
N ILE A 66 1.98 3.95 -11.20
CA ILE A 66 1.23 3.20 -10.19
C ILE A 66 1.26 1.69 -10.47
N ILE A 67 1.56 0.92 -9.42
CA ILE A 67 1.34 -0.53 -9.36
C ILE A 67 0.28 -0.79 -8.29
N ALA A 68 -0.87 -1.33 -8.66
CA ALA A 68 -1.99 -1.52 -7.72
C ALA A 68 -2.45 -2.97 -7.64
N VAL A 69 -3.05 -3.33 -6.51
CA VAL A 69 -3.76 -4.60 -6.28
C VAL A 69 -5.13 -4.34 -5.66
N ARG A 70 -6.07 -5.26 -5.88
CA ARG A 70 -7.47 -5.08 -5.49
C ARG A 70 -7.64 -5.24 -3.99
N GLY A 71 -8.28 -4.26 -3.35
CA GLY A 71 -8.79 -4.36 -2.01
C GLY A 71 -10.17 -5.04 -1.92
N ASN A 72 -10.65 -5.31 -0.71
CA ASN A 72 -11.98 -5.90 -0.53
C ASN A 72 -13.13 -4.87 -0.66
N CYS A 73 -12.83 -3.58 -0.59
CA CYS A 73 -13.80 -2.51 -0.81
C CYS A 73 -13.82 -2.01 -2.26
N ASP A 74 -12.81 -2.38 -3.07
CA ASP A 74 -12.69 -1.98 -4.46
C ASP A 74 -13.65 -2.77 -5.38
N SER A 75 -14.14 -2.11 -6.42
CA SER A 75 -15.17 -2.62 -7.33
C SER A 75 -14.88 -2.24 -8.79
N GLU A 76 -15.66 -2.81 -9.71
CA GLU A 76 -15.57 -2.47 -11.14
C GLU A 76 -15.83 -0.98 -11.41
N VAL A 77 -16.69 -0.34 -10.62
CA VAL A 77 -16.97 1.10 -10.73
C VAL A 77 -15.73 1.92 -10.40
N ASP A 78 -14.94 1.50 -9.40
CA ASP A 78 -13.69 2.17 -9.05
C ASP A 78 -12.68 2.06 -10.19
N GLN A 79 -12.55 0.87 -10.79
CA GLN A 79 -11.70 0.66 -11.96
C GLN A 79 -12.14 1.51 -13.17
N MET A 80 -13.44 1.79 -13.34
CA MET A 80 -13.92 2.69 -14.41
C MET A 80 -13.47 4.15 -14.20
N LEU A 81 -13.16 4.56 -12.98
CA LEU A 81 -12.67 5.90 -12.66
C LEU A 81 -11.14 5.99 -12.73
N LEU A 82 -10.44 4.88 -12.51
CA LEU A 82 -8.97 4.82 -12.44
C LEU A 82 -8.37 4.43 -13.79
N SER A 83 -7.37 5.21 -14.23
CA SER A 83 -6.68 5.06 -15.52
C SER A 83 -5.48 4.09 -15.45
N PHE A 84 -5.42 3.25 -14.41
CA PHE A 84 -4.40 2.23 -14.19
C PHE A 84 -5.07 0.93 -13.71
N PRO A 85 -4.47 -0.25 -13.99
CA PRO A 85 -5.04 -1.52 -13.57
C PRO A 85 -4.93 -1.71 -12.06
N MET A 86 -6.04 -2.04 -11.40
CA MET A 86 -6.09 -2.26 -9.95
C MET A 86 -6.93 -3.47 -9.52
N MET A 87 -7.64 -4.12 -10.44
CA MET A 87 -8.55 -5.23 -10.12
C MET A 87 -7.87 -6.60 -9.90
N MET A 88 -6.54 -6.67 -9.93
CA MET A 88 -5.81 -7.93 -9.77
C MET A 88 -5.68 -8.31 -8.30
N ASP A 89 -5.94 -9.57 -7.97
CA ASP A 89 -5.84 -10.09 -6.59
C ASP A 89 -4.41 -9.99 -6.01
N TYR A 90 -3.41 -9.98 -6.89
CA TYR A 90 -2.01 -9.85 -6.56
C TYR A 90 -1.19 -9.32 -7.75
N SER A 91 0.03 -8.88 -7.47
CA SER A 91 1.05 -8.55 -8.47
C SER A 91 2.44 -8.97 -7.97
N TRP A 92 3.39 -9.10 -8.88
CA TRP A 92 4.79 -9.42 -8.58
C TRP A 92 5.69 -8.26 -8.94
N VAL A 93 6.61 -7.92 -8.04
CA VAL A 93 7.74 -7.04 -8.33
C VAL A 93 9.02 -7.84 -8.12
N LEU A 94 9.88 -7.88 -9.15
CA LEU A 94 11.19 -8.52 -9.06
C LEU A 94 12.22 -7.45 -8.67
N LEU A 95 12.92 -7.69 -7.55
CA LEU A 95 14.01 -6.85 -7.09
C LEU A 95 15.31 -7.20 -7.83
N GLU A 96 16.22 -6.23 -7.90
CA GLU A 96 17.55 -6.40 -8.49
C GLU A 96 18.37 -7.50 -7.79
N SER A 97 18.08 -7.77 -6.50
CA SER A 97 18.68 -8.87 -5.73
C SER A 97 18.22 -10.26 -6.17
N GLY A 98 17.17 -10.36 -7.00
CA GLY A 98 16.51 -11.61 -7.38
C GLY A 98 15.44 -12.08 -6.38
N GLN A 99 15.20 -11.35 -5.29
CA GLN A 99 14.03 -11.54 -4.44
C GLN A 99 12.77 -11.00 -5.12
N ARG A 100 11.61 -11.57 -4.79
CA ARG A 100 10.33 -11.10 -5.32
C ARG A 100 9.46 -10.55 -4.21
N ILE A 101 8.74 -9.48 -4.51
CA ILE A 101 7.67 -8.96 -3.67
C ILE A 101 6.34 -9.45 -4.23
N PHE A 102 5.61 -10.22 -3.43
CA PHE A 102 4.22 -10.56 -3.65
C PHE A 102 3.35 -9.45 -3.06
N LEU A 103 2.75 -8.65 -3.94
CA LEU A 103 1.83 -7.59 -3.57
C LEU A 103 0.42 -8.18 -3.49
N THR A 104 -0.30 -7.93 -2.40
CA THR A 104 -1.73 -8.30 -2.26
C THR A 104 -2.39 -7.37 -1.24
N HIS A 105 -3.72 -7.29 -1.19
CA HIS A 105 -4.35 -6.44 -0.18
C HIS A 105 -4.31 -7.04 1.24
N GLY A 106 -4.43 -8.37 1.38
CA GLY A 106 -4.43 -9.04 2.70
C GLY A 106 -5.66 -9.89 2.98
N HIS A 107 -6.79 -9.59 2.32
CA HIS A 107 -8.04 -10.34 2.48
C HIS A 107 -8.03 -11.74 1.84
N LEU A 108 -7.19 -11.96 0.81
CA LEU A 108 -7.07 -13.25 0.11
C LEU A 108 -5.83 -14.04 0.54
N TYR A 109 -4.70 -13.34 0.62
CA TYR A 109 -3.39 -13.85 1.01
C TYR A 109 -2.82 -12.96 2.11
N ASN A 110 -2.25 -13.58 3.16
CA ASN A 110 -1.70 -12.87 4.32
C ASN A 110 -0.73 -13.79 5.08
N THR A 111 -0.25 -13.34 6.24
CA THR A 111 0.69 -14.08 7.09
C THR A 111 0.25 -15.50 7.46
N THR A 112 -1.06 -15.74 7.56
CA THR A 112 -1.65 -17.06 7.90
C THR A 112 -2.05 -17.88 6.67
N LYS A 113 -2.24 -17.23 5.52
CA LYS A 113 -2.62 -17.85 4.25
C LYS A 113 -1.69 -17.34 3.15
N ARG A 114 -0.43 -17.81 3.19
CA ARG A 114 0.63 -17.35 2.30
C ARG A 114 0.49 -18.00 0.91
N PRO A 115 0.86 -17.29 -0.17
CA PRO A 115 1.11 -17.94 -1.46
C PRO A 115 2.42 -18.75 -1.40
N ALA A 116 2.77 -19.45 -2.48
CA ALA A 116 4.06 -20.12 -2.58
C ALA A 116 5.20 -19.10 -2.72
N LEU A 117 6.03 -18.99 -1.67
CA LEU A 117 7.17 -18.08 -1.56
C LEU A 117 8.45 -18.87 -1.24
N LYS A 118 9.59 -18.42 -1.78
CA LYS A 118 10.91 -18.94 -1.35
C LYS A 118 11.40 -18.17 -0.13
N ALA A 119 12.31 -18.75 0.65
CA ALA A 119 13.04 -18.02 1.68
C ALA A 119 13.62 -16.71 1.12
N GLY A 120 13.42 -15.62 1.85
CA GLY A 120 13.82 -14.27 1.45
C GLY A 120 12.86 -13.54 0.50
N ASP A 121 11.82 -14.19 -0.05
CA ASP A 121 10.75 -13.45 -0.74
C ASP A 121 9.95 -12.60 0.26
N ILE A 122 9.27 -11.59 -0.28
CA ILE A 122 8.54 -10.59 0.49
C ILE A 122 7.04 -10.78 0.25
N LEU A 123 6.24 -10.75 1.32
CA LEU A 123 4.79 -10.60 1.26
C LEU A 123 4.44 -9.17 1.73
N ALA A 124 4.03 -8.32 0.80
CA ALA A 124 3.60 -6.95 1.09
C ALA A 124 2.07 -6.86 1.00
N HIS A 125 1.42 -6.42 2.09
CA HIS A 125 -0.04 -6.31 2.14
C HIS A 125 -0.55 -5.17 3.03
N GLY A 126 -1.82 -4.80 2.86
CA GLY A 126 -2.57 -3.83 3.67
C GLY A 126 -3.60 -4.51 4.59
N HIS A 127 -4.84 -4.00 4.59
CA HIS A 127 -6.07 -4.58 5.17
C HIS A 127 -6.16 -4.62 6.71
N THR A 128 -5.06 -4.95 7.39
CA THR A 128 -5.01 -5.04 8.85
C THR A 128 -4.95 -3.66 9.50
N HIS A 129 -4.37 -2.68 8.79
CA HIS A 129 -4.08 -1.33 9.25
C HIS A 129 -3.10 -1.30 10.44
N ILE A 130 -2.17 -2.25 10.45
CA ILE A 130 -1.15 -2.41 11.48
C ILE A 130 0.22 -2.50 10.79
N PRO A 131 1.19 -1.65 11.15
CA PRO A 131 2.49 -1.59 10.48
C PRO A 131 3.36 -2.82 10.79
N VAL A 132 4.02 -3.38 9.77
CA VAL A 132 4.91 -4.54 9.90
C VAL A 132 6.10 -4.42 8.95
N ALA A 133 7.30 -4.78 9.40
CA ALA A 133 8.50 -4.89 8.57
C ALA A 133 9.52 -5.86 9.20
N GLU A 134 9.27 -7.16 9.11
CA GLU A 134 10.08 -8.19 9.78
C GLU A 134 10.02 -9.56 9.08
N TYR A 135 10.96 -10.45 9.42
CA TYR A 135 10.93 -11.85 8.97
C TYR A 135 10.00 -12.71 9.83
N GLN A 136 9.17 -13.51 9.16
CA GLN A 136 8.34 -14.56 9.76
C GLN A 136 8.50 -15.84 8.94
N ASP A 137 9.07 -16.88 9.54
CA ASP A 137 9.33 -18.18 8.89
C ASP A 137 10.03 -18.02 7.52
N GLU A 138 11.18 -17.33 7.52
CA GLU A 138 12.02 -17.04 6.33
C GLU A 138 11.40 -16.11 5.27
N ILE A 139 10.15 -15.69 5.43
CA ILE A 139 9.48 -14.73 4.53
C ILE A 139 9.51 -13.34 5.18
N PHE A 140 9.86 -12.32 4.42
CA PHE A 140 9.77 -10.94 4.92
C PHE A 140 8.33 -10.45 4.78
N ILE A 141 7.72 -10.04 5.88
CA ILE A 141 6.36 -9.49 5.92
C ILE A 141 6.45 -7.97 5.98
N PHE A 142 5.73 -7.32 5.07
CA PHE A 142 5.65 -5.87 5.01
C PHE A 142 4.20 -5.39 4.98
N ASN A 143 3.88 -4.44 5.85
CA ASN A 143 2.59 -3.76 5.88
C ASN A 143 2.81 -2.27 6.19
N PRO A 144 2.46 -1.34 5.28
CA PRO A 144 2.64 0.09 5.51
C PRO A 144 1.57 0.71 6.44
N SER A 145 0.69 -0.12 7.02
CA SER A 145 -0.54 0.29 7.71
C SER A 145 -1.53 0.97 6.75
N SER A 146 -2.49 1.72 7.30
CA SER A 146 -3.44 2.55 6.58
C SER A 146 -3.06 4.03 6.67
N VAL A 147 -3.25 4.76 5.58
CA VAL A 147 -3.12 6.23 5.57
C VAL A 147 -4.34 6.95 6.15
N THR A 148 -5.48 6.25 6.27
CA THR A 148 -6.77 6.86 6.62
C THR A 148 -7.33 6.32 7.93
N PHE A 149 -7.21 5.02 8.19
CA PHE A 149 -7.80 4.34 9.36
C PHE A 149 -6.77 3.48 10.12
N PRO A 150 -5.64 4.03 10.60
CA PRO A 150 -4.69 3.24 11.36
C PRO A 150 -5.34 2.63 12.61
N ARG A 151 -4.89 1.43 13.02
CA ARG A 151 -5.41 0.71 14.18
C ARG A 151 -4.39 0.60 15.30
N GLU A 152 -4.85 0.11 16.45
CA GLU A 152 -4.00 -0.16 17.64
C GLU A 152 -3.20 1.05 18.16
N GLY A 153 -3.68 2.27 17.88
CA GLY A 153 -3.04 3.51 18.32
C GLY A 153 -1.86 3.95 17.46
N HIS A 154 -1.62 3.29 16.32
CA HIS A 154 -0.61 3.74 15.36
C HIS A 154 -1.05 5.03 14.64
N ALA A 155 -0.06 5.80 14.18
CA ALA A 155 -0.29 6.95 13.31
C ALA A 155 -0.64 6.49 11.88
N ALA A 156 -1.29 7.37 11.12
CA ALA A 156 -1.44 7.19 9.68
C ALA A 156 -0.05 7.13 9.04
N SER A 157 0.18 6.17 8.15
CA SER A 157 1.53 5.91 7.65
C SER A 157 1.57 5.38 6.23
N TYR A 158 2.78 5.42 5.67
CA TYR A 158 3.12 4.91 4.36
C TYR A 158 4.40 4.07 4.43
N GLY A 159 4.72 3.39 3.34
CA GLY A 159 5.89 2.55 3.22
C GLY A 159 6.94 3.09 2.26
N LEU A 160 8.21 2.83 2.55
CA LEU A 160 9.31 3.01 1.61
C LEU A 160 10.17 1.75 1.54
N TYR A 161 10.57 1.40 0.32
CA TYR A 161 11.65 0.46 0.07
C TYR A 161 12.81 1.19 -0.61
N GLU A 162 13.98 1.16 0.03
CA GLU A 162 15.24 1.74 -0.48
C GLU A 162 16.41 0.99 0.16
N ASP A 163 17.47 0.75 -0.60
CA ASP A 163 18.70 0.09 -0.10
C ASP A 163 18.46 -1.20 0.69
N ASN A 164 17.66 -2.11 0.10
CA ASN A 164 17.25 -3.37 0.71
C ASN A 164 16.56 -3.24 2.08
N THR A 165 15.99 -2.07 2.37
CA THR A 165 15.33 -1.79 3.66
C THR A 165 13.90 -1.36 3.41
N PHE A 166 12.96 -2.02 4.10
CA PHE A 166 11.58 -1.58 4.22
C PHE A 166 11.42 -0.71 5.45
N LYS A 167 10.71 0.41 5.30
CA LYS A 167 10.38 1.34 6.38
C LYS A 167 8.90 1.66 6.34
N VAL A 168 8.28 1.76 7.50
CA VAL A 168 6.96 2.36 7.67
C VAL A 168 7.14 3.68 8.43
N ILE A 169 6.63 4.76 7.85
CA ILE A 169 6.86 6.13 8.30
C ILE A 169 5.51 6.82 8.45
N SER A 170 5.29 7.55 9.54
CA SER A 170 4.06 8.33 9.71
C SER A 170 3.95 9.44 8.65
N LEU A 171 2.75 9.95 8.41
CA LEU A 171 2.55 11.09 7.49
C LEU A 171 3.26 12.37 7.98
N GLU A 172 3.60 12.44 9.27
CA GLU A 172 4.39 13.49 9.91
C GLU A 172 5.91 13.28 9.76
N GLY A 173 6.36 12.11 9.30
CA GLY A 173 7.76 11.81 9.02
C GLY A 173 8.48 10.98 10.09
N ASP A 174 7.78 10.49 11.12
CA ASP A 174 8.38 9.65 12.16
C ASP A 174 8.53 8.21 11.69
N LEU A 175 9.71 7.62 11.92
CA LEU A 175 9.91 6.19 11.64
C LEU A 175 9.13 5.34 12.65
N ILE A 176 8.20 4.52 12.17
CA ILE A 176 7.38 3.63 13.01
C ILE A 176 8.05 2.26 13.16
N VAL A 177 8.43 1.64 12.04
CA VAL A 177 9.15 0.36 12.02
C VAL A 177 10.02 0.26 10.78
N SER A 178 11.11 -0.50 10.87
CA SER A 178 11.97 -0.79 9.72
C SER A 178 12.55 -2.20 9.81
N GLY A 179 12.75 -2.84 8.66
CA GLY A 179 13.42 -4.13 8.55
C GLY A 179 14.26 -4.20 7.29
N GLN A 180 15.44 -4.82 7.41
CA GLN A 180 16.37 -5.05 6.32
C GLN A 180 16.17 -6.46 5.76
N LEU A 181 16.23 -6.58 4.42
CA LEU A 181 16.23 -7.85 3.69
C LEU A 181 17.57 -8.57 3.73
#